data_AF-A0A962X533-F1
#
_entry.id   AF-A0A962X533-F1
#
_cell.length_a   1.000
_cell.length_b   1.000
_cell.length_c   1.000
_cell.angle_alpha   90.00
_cell.angle_beta   90.00
_cell.angle_gamma   90.00
#
_symmetry.space_group_name_H-M   'P 1'
#
loop_
_entity.id
_entity.type
_entity.pdbx_description
1 polymer ?
#
loop_
_entity_poly.entity_id
_entity_poly.type
_entity_poly.pdbx_seq_one_letter_code
_entity_poly.pdbx_strand_id
1 'polypeptide(L)'
;MRSIHARLLLAATLVLAAFLGLGALALDQAFRESMESAVQERLLQQVYALLGAADEDLQGRMRLPEALPNPRLTLPDSGLYAAVVGEQGKYRWRSGSLLGRELGLNRSLAPGDHRFERVLQGAEAFYLLNFGVAWQDDSGNELNYSFTIAE
;
A
#
# COMPACT_ATOMS: atom_id res chain seq x y z
N MET A 1 55.73 -20.86 -24.44
CA MET A 1 54.98 -21.61 -23.41
C MET A 1 53.94 -20.70 -22.78
N ARG A 2 52.78 -20.54 -23.43
CA ARG A 2 51.75 -19.57 -23.02
C ARG A 2 50.39 -20.15 -23.38
N SER A 3 50.05 -21.31 -22.82
CA SER A 3 49.04 -22.17 -23.46
C SER A 3 47.96 -22.78 -22.55
N ILE A 4 48.20 -23.03 -21.26
CA ILE A 4 47.18 -23.70 -20.41
C ILE A 4 46.76 -22.83 -19.23
N HIS A 5 47.69 -22.36 -18.40
CA HIS A 5 47.38 -21.52 -17.25
C HIS A 5 46.65 -20.22 -17.62
N ALA A 6 47.03 -19.57 -18.73
CA ALA A 6 46.37 -18.34 -19.19
C ALA A 6 44.91 -18.58 -19.63
N ARG A 7 44.63 -19.70 -20.31
CA ARG A 7 43.27 -20.08 -20.71
C ARG A 7 42.41 -20.45 -19.49
N LEU A 8 42.99 -21.15 -18.52
CA LEU A 8 42.33 -21.51 -17.28
C LEU A 8 41.98 -20.26 -16.44
N LEU A 9 42.91 -19.31 -16.30
CA LEU A 9 42.66 -18.06 -15.59
C LEU A 9 41.58 -17.23 -16.29
N LEU A 10 41.63 -17.08 -17.61
CA LEU A 10 40.58 -16.37 -18.36
C LEU A 10 39.21 -17.02 -18.17
N ALA A 11 39.13 -18.35 -18.26
CA ALA A 11 37.88 -19.08 -18.02
C ALA A 11 37.37 -18.87 -16.59
N ALA A 12 38.25 -18.97 -15.58
CA ALA A 12 37.88 -18.75 -14.18
C ALA A 12 37.38 -17.31 -13.93
N THR A 13 38.06 -16.30 -14.47
CA THR A 13 37.63 -14.90 -14.35
C THR A 13 36.29 -14.67 -15.05
N LEU A 14 36.08 -15.23 -16.24
CA LEU A 14 34.80 -15.14 -16.95
C LEU A 14 33.67 -15.79 -16.16
N VAL A 15 33.89 -16.99 -15.63
CA VAL A 15 32.90 -17.70 -14.80
C VAL A 15 32.61 -16.90 -13.52
N LEU A 16 33.64 -16.39 -12.85
CA LEU A 16 33.47 -15.57 -11.65
C LEU A 16 32.68 -14.29 -11.96
N ALA A 17 33.04 -13.57 -13.02
CA ALA A 17 32.35 -12.36 -13.44
C ALA A 17 30.88 -12.64 -13.80
N ALA A 18 30.62 -13.75 -14.50
CA ALA A 18 29.26 -14.18 -14.81
C ALA A 18 28.46 -14.52 -13.55
N PHE A 19 29.06 -15.26 -12.61
CA PHE A 19 28.42 -15.62 -11.35
C PHE A 19 28.09 -14.38 -10.50
N LEU A 20 29.04 -13.45 -10.37
CA LEU A 20 28.81 -12.19 -9.65
C LEU A 20 27.76 -11.32 -10.35
N GLY A 21 27.76 -11.25 -11.68
CA GLY A 21 26.77 -10.50 -12.45
C GLY A 21 25.35 -11.06 -12.27
N LEU A 22 25.19 -12.38 -12.37
CA LEU A 22 23.92 -13.05 -12.14
C LEU A 22 23.46 -12.91 -10.68
N GLY A 23 24.39 -13.05 -9.73
CA GLY A 23 24.10 -12.86 -8.31
C GLY A 23 23.63 -11.44 -7.99
N ALA A 24 24.29 -10.43 -8.57
CA ALA A 24 23.89 -9.04 -8.41
C ALA A 24 22.48 -8.79 -8.96
N LEU A 25 22.15 -9.31 -10.15
CA LEU A 25 20.81 -9.19 -10.72
C LEU A 25 19.74 -9.89 -9.89
N ALA A 26 20.03 -11.10 -9.40
CA ALA A 26 19.11 -11.86 -8.56
C ALA A 26 18.85 -11.15 -7.21
N LEU A 27 19.91 -10.62 -6.58
CA LEU A 27 19.80 -9.88 -5.32
C LEU A 27 19.01 -8.59 -5.49
N ASP A 28 19.28 -7.84 -6.56
CA ASP A 28 18.61 -6.58 -6.86
C ASP A 28 17.09 -6.79 -7.12
N GLN A 29 16.73 -7.90 -7.78
CA GLN A 29 15.34 -8.30 -7.94
C GLN A 29 14.67 -8.66 -6.61
N ALA A 30 15.31 -9.51 -5.80
CA ALA A 30 14.78 -9.91 -4.49
C ALA A 30 14.63 -8.72 -3.54
N PHE A 31 15.55 -7.76 -3.61
CA PHE A 31 15.49 -6.54 -2.80
C PHE A 31 14.30 -5.67 -3.19
N ARG A 32 14.04 -5.47 -4.49
CA ARG A 32 12.86 -4.72 -4.97
C ARG A 32 11.55 -5.35 -4.51
N GLU A 33 11.42 -6.67 -4.63
CA GLU A 33 10.22 -7.39 -4.18
C GLU A 33 10.02 -7.24 -2.66
N SER A 34 11.10 -7.33 -1.88
CA SER A 34 11.04 -7.13 -0.43
C SER A 34 10.64 -5.70 -0.05
N MET A 35 11.13 -4.68 -0.76
CA MET A 35 10.74 -3.29 -0.53
C MET A 35 9.24 -3.07 -0.82
N GLU A 36 8.74 -3.65 -1.91
CA GLU A 36 7.33 -3.53 -2.28
C GLU A 36 6.41 -4.21 -1.26
N SER A 37 6.75 -5.43 -0.83
CA SER A 37 6.05 -6.14 0.25
C SER A 37 6.03 -5.34 1.55
N ALA A 38 7.16 -4.74 1.92
CA ALA A 38 7.25 -3.93 3.13
C ALA A 38 6.37 -2.67 3.10
N VAL A 39 6.20 -2.05 1.91
CA VAL A 39 5.24 -0.94 1.74
C VAL A 39 3.82 -1.46 1.84
N GLN A 40 3.48 -2.55 1.16
CA GLN A 40 2.15 -3.16 1.22
C GLN A 40 1.74 -3.52 2.66
N GLU A 41 2.62 -4.16 3.42
CA GLU A 41 2.39 -4.52 4.82
C GLU A 41 2.16 -3.29 5.70
N ARG A 42 2.94 -2.23 5.49
CA ARG A 42 2.78 -0.96 6.23
C ARG A 42 1.45 -0.27 5.91
N LEU A 43 1.04 -0.23 4.65
CA LEU A 43 -0.27 0.31 4.27
C LEU A 43 -1.40 -0.53 4.88
N LEU A 44 -1.24 -1.85 4.92
CA LEU A 44 -2.22 -2.75 5.53
C LEU A 44 -2.33 -2.51 7.04
N GLN A 45 -1.20 -2.31 7.73
CA GLN A 45 -1.18 -1.90 9.13
C GLN A 45 -1.93 -0.58 9.35
N GLN A 46 -1.80 0.38 8.43
CA GLN A 46 -2.53 1.65 8.50
C GLN A 46 -4.05 1.47 8.30
N VAL A 47 -4.47 0.53 7.45
CA VAL A 47 -5.89 0.14 7.31
C VAL A 47 -6.40 -0.40 8.64
N TYR A 48 -5.69 -1.35 9.25
CA TYR A 48 -6.12 -1.94 10.52
C TYR A 48 -6.08 -0.95 11.68
N ALA A 49 -5.12 -0.02 11.69
CA ALA A 49 -5.10 1.05 12.68
C ALA A 49 -6.33 1.96 12.54
N LEU A 50 -6.71 2.34 11.31
CA LEU A 50 -7.93 3.11 11.05
C LEU A 50 -9.20 2.33 11.41
N LEU A 51 -9.25 1.05 11.09
CA LEU A 51 -10.37 0.18 11.41
C LEU A 51 -10.52 0.02 12.93
N GLY A 52 -9.42 -0.19 13.66
CA GLY A 52 -9.43 -0.36 15.12
C GLY A 52 -9.70 0.95 15.88
N ALA A 53 -9.54 2.09 15.23
CA ALA A 53 -9.92 3.40 15.78
C ALA A 53 -11.30 3.85 15.34
N ALA A 54 -11.96 3.14 14.43
CA ALA A 54 -13.29 3.49 13.99
C ALA A 54 -14.29 3.31 15.12
N ASP A 55 -15.18 4.28 15.28
CA ASP A 55 -16.29 4.25 16.21
C ASP A 55 -17.59 3.92 15.46
N GLU A 56 -18.65 3.66 16.21
CA GLU A 56 -19.99 3.45 15.69
C GLU A 56 -20.85 4.71 15.91
N ASP A 57 -21.70 5.06 14.94
CA ASP A 57 -22.76 6.04 15.17
C ASP A 57 -23.95 5.44 15.94
N LEU A 58 -24.99 6.24 16.20
CA LEU A 58 -26.21 5.80 16.91
C LEU A 58 -26.98 4.64 16.25
N GLN A 59 -26.59 4.24 15.04
CA GLN A 59 -27.20 3.14 14.29
C GLN A 59 -26.23 1.95 14.16
N GLY A 60 -25.06 1.98 14.82
CA GLY A 60 -24.02 0.95 14.70
C GLY A 60 -23.18 1.08 13.43
N ARG A 61 -23.26 2.19 12.69
CA ARG A 61 -22.51 2.34 11.43
C ARG A 61 -21.12 2.89 11.71
N MET A 62 -20.11 2.30 11.05
CA MET A 62 -18.72 2.74 11.16
C MET A 62 -18.54 4.22 10.78
N ARG A 63 -17.91 4.97 11.68
CA ARG A 63 -17.43 6.34 11.50
C ARG A 63 -15.99 6.45 11.95
N LEU A 64 -15.19 7.19 11.21
CA LEU A 64 -13.83 7.48 11.63
C LEU A 64 -13.82 8.62 12.65
N PRO A 65 -13.00 8.53 13.70
CA PRO A 65 -12.89 9.57 14.72
C PRO A 65 -12.18 10.80 14.16
N GLU A 66 -12.32 11.94 14.83
CA GLU A 66 -11.57 13.15 14.50
C GLU A 66 -10.07 12.99 14.82
N ALA A 67 -9.75 12.30 15.91
CA ALA A 67 -8.38 11.99 16.32
C ALA A 67 -7.92 10.70 15.65
N LEU A 68 -7.13 10.83 14.57
CA LEU A 68 -6.62 9.69 13.80
C LEU A 68 -5.38 9.06 14.46
N PRO A 69 -5.20 7.72 14.37
CA PRO A 69 -4.04 7.03 14.94
C PRO A 69 -2.69 7.52 14.39
N ASN A 70 -2.67 7.90 13.11
CA ASN A 70 -1.48 8.43 12.47
C ASN A 70 -1.68 9.93 12.20
N PRO A 71 -0.97 10.84 12.89
CA PRO A 71 -1.17 12.27 12.73
C PRO A 71 -0.82 12.76 11.32
N ARG A 72 0.01 12.03 10.55
CA ARG A 72 0.31 12.35 9.14
C ARG A 72 -0.96 12.43 8.29
N LEU A 73 -2.02 11.69 8.63
CA LEU A 73 -3.30 11.76 7.92
C LEU A 73 -4.03 13.10 8.11
N THR A 74 -3.65 13.92 9.08
CA THR A 74 -4.24 15.24 9.28
C THR A 74 -3.40 16.35 8.64
N LEU A 75 -2.09 16.12 8.47
CA LEU A 75 -1.17 17.13 7.92
C LEU A 75 -1.21 17.12 6.37
N PRO A 76 -1.48 18.25 5.72
CA PRO A 76 -1.29 18.41 4.28
C PRO A 76 0.16 18.10 3.87
N ASP A 77 0.34 17.53 2.67
CA ASP A 77 1.65 17.13 2.12
C ASP A 77 2.49 16.21 3.03
N SER A 78 1.85 15.46 3.92
CA SER A 78 2.54 14.47 4.75
C SER A 78 3.05 13.26 3.97
N GLY A 79 2.64 13.11 2.70
CA GLY A 79 2.90 11.92 1.88
C GLY A 79 2.13 10.69 2.32
N LEU A 80 1.14 10.81 3.22
CA LEU A 80 0.27 9.71 3.60
C LEU A 80 -1.18 10.17 3.51
N TYR A 81 -1.98 9.44 2.74
CA TYR A 81 -3.34 9.81 2.43
C TYR A 81 -4.27 8.62 2.66
N ALA A 82 -5.47 8.89 3.18
CA ALA A 82 -6.50 7.88 3.33
C ALA A 82 -7.87 8.42 2.93
N ALA A 83 -8.68 7.54 2.36
CA ALA A 83 -10.09 7.76 2.08
C ALA A 83 -10.88 6.50 2.44
N VAL A 84 -12.12 6.69 2.86
CA VAL A 84 -13.06 5.59 3.11
C VAL A 84 -14.36 5.90 2.40
N VAL A 85 -14.85 4.92 1.64
CA VAL A 85 -16.14 4.98 0.97
C VAL A 85 -16.98 3.81 1.45
N GLY A 86 -18.23 4.06 1.81
CA GLY A 86 -19.14 3.01 2.28
C GLY A 86 -20.59 3.34 2.01
N GLU A 87 -21.48 2.45 2.42
CA GLU A 87 -22.94 2.62 2.29
C GLU A 87 -23.36 2.94 0.84
N GLN A 88 -22.79 2.20 -0.12
CA GLN A 88 -22.99 2.41 -1.57
C GLN A 88 -22.64 3.84 -2.02
N GLY A 89 -21.60 4.43 -1.42
CA GLY A 89 -21.12 5.77 -1.74
C GLY A 89 -21.83 6.91 -1.00
N LYS A 90 -22.77 6.61 -0.11
CA LYS A 90 -23.40 7.61 0.76
C LYS A 90 -22.45 8.11 1.84
N TYR A 91 -21.62 7.21 2.38
CA TYR A 91 -20.55 7.58 3.29
C TYR A 91 -19.26 7.80 2.50
N ARG A 92 -18.69 9.00 2.63
CA ARG A 92 -17.41 9.38 2.05
C ARG A 92 -16.62 10.17 3.07
N TRP A 93 -15.53 9.58 3.53
CA TRP A 93 -14.57 10.22 4.41
C TRP A 93 -13.23 10.37 3.71
N ARG A 94 -12.57 11.50 3.95
CA ARG A 94 -11.24 11.81 3.44
C ARG A 94 -10.40 12.36 4.57
N SER A 95 -9.17 11.89 4.66
CA SER A 95 -8.15 12.41 5.57
C SER A 95 -7.84 13.90 5.28
N GLY A 96 -7.43 14.65 6.30
CA GLY A 96 -7.04 16.06 6.17
C GLY A 96 -5.81 16.27 5.30
N SER A 97 -4.94 15.27 5.18
CA SER A 97 -3.78 15.30 4.29
C SER A 97 -4.15 15.38 2.81
N LEU A 98 -5.37 14.98 2.42
CA LEU A 98 -5.89 15.12 1.05
C LEU A 98 -6.32 16.54 0.68
N LEU A 99 -6.26 17.50 1.60
CA LEU A 99 -6.61 18.89 1.31
C LEU A 99 -5.74 19.43 0.17
N GLY A 100 -6.38 19.91 -0.90
CA GLY A 100 -5.69 20.41 -2.10
C GLY A 100 -5.20 19.33 -3.08
N ARG A 101 -5.44 18.03 -2.82
CA ARG A 101 -5.08 16.93 -3.71
C ARG A 101 -6.29 16.08 -4.11
N GLU A 102 -6.49 15.91 -5.41
CA GLU A 102 -7.50 15.02 -5.97
C GLU A 102 -6.93 13.64 -6.29
N LEU A 103 -6.47 12.90 -5.28
CA LEU A 103 -6.20 11.47 -5.46
C LEU A 103 -7.53 10.73 -5.73
N GLY A 104 -7.57 9.94 -6.80
CA GLY A 104 -8.74 9.15 -7.26
C GLY A 104 -9.09 7.96 -6.36
N LEU A 105 -9.16 8.18 -5.05
CA LEU A 105 -9.30 7.16 -3.99
C LEU A 105 -10.76 6.73 -3.77
N ASN A 106 -11.50 6.46 -4.85
CA ASN A 106 -12.94 6.19 -4.81
C ASN A 106 -13.31 4.77 -5.26
N ARG A 107 -12.40 3.80 -5.10
CA ARG A 107 -12.68 2.42 -5.53
C ARG A 107 -13.48 1.69 -4.47
N SER A 108 -14.63 1.18 -4.87
CA SER A 108 -15.38 0.20 -4.07
C SER A 108 -14.81 -1.19 -4.35
N LEU A 109 -14.45 -1.91 -3.29
CA LEU A 109 -14.08 -3.32 -3.32
C LEU A 109 -15.13 -4.15 -2.57
N ALA A 110 -15.24 -5.42 -2.95
CA ALA A 110 -16.00 -6.37 -2.16
C ALA A 110 -15.28 -6.63 -0.81
N PRO A 111 -16.02 -6.93 0.26
CA PRO A 111 -15.42 -7.32 1.54
C PRO A 111 -14.40 -8.46 1.38
N GLY A 112 -13.25 -8.33 2.03
CA GLY A 112 -12.16 -9.32 1.99
C GLY A 112 -11.22 -9.17 0.79
N ASP A 113 -11.62 -8.48 -0.26
CA ASP A 113 -10.71 -8.16 -1.36
C ASP A 113 -9.76 -7.03 -0.96
N HIS A 114 -8.49 -7.19 -1.31
CA HIS A 114 -7.50 -6.14 -1.22
C HIS A 114 -6.72 -6.03 -2.52
N ARG A 115 -6.33 -4.81 -2.86
CA ARG A 115 -5.56 -4.53 -4.08
C ARG A 115 -4.48 -3.52 -3.78
N PHE A 116 -3.25 -3.96 -3.96
CA PHE A 116 -2.07 -3.12 -3.93
C PHE A 116 -1.66 -2.76 -5.36
N GLU A 117 -1.42 -1.48 -5.62
CA GLU A 117 -0.97 -1.01 -6.93
C GLU A 117 -0.11 0.26 -6.81
N ARG A 118 0.83 0.42 -7.72
CA ARG A 118 1.56 1.68 -7.88
C ARG A 118 0.87 2.54 -8.93
N VAL A 119 0.53 3.78 -8.58
CA VAL A 119 -0.17 4.73 -9.45
C VAL A 119 0.70 5.97 -9.66
N LEU A 120 0.71 6.47 -10.88
CA LEU A 120 1.31 7.75 -11.22
C LEU A 120 0.23 8.83 -11.22
N GLN A 121 0.44 9.90 -10.47
CA GLN A 121 -0.43 11.06 -10.45
C GLN A 121 0.38 12.33 -10.74
N GLY A 122 0.20 12.87 -11.94
CA GLY A 122 1.06 13.94 -12.43
C GLY A 122 2.51 13.44 -12.58
N ALA A 123 3.43 14.05 -11.85
CA ALA A 123 4.84 13.67 -11.81
C ALA A 123 5.20 12.78 -10.60
N GLU A 124 4.28 12.54 -9.68
CA GLU A 124 4.51 11.79 -8.45
C GLU A 124 3.99 10.35 -8.58
N ALA A 125 4.68 9.40 -7.94
CA ALA A 125 4.28 8.01 -7.89
C ALA A 125 3.88 7.65 -6.46
N PHE A 126 2.72 7.02 -6.31
CA PHE A 126 2.17 6.56 -5.04
C PHE A 126 1.96 5.06 -5.05
N TYR A 127 2.16 4.42 -3.90
CA TYR A 127 1.66 3.09 -3.64
C TYR A 127 0.27 3.20 -3.01
N LEU A 128 -0.71 2.55 -3.61
CA LEU A 128 -2.09 2.53 -3.15
C LEU A 128 -2.46 1.13 -2.67
N LEU A 129 -3.02 1.04 -1.47
CA LEU A 129 -3.70 -0.14 -0.98
C LEU A 129 -5.19 0.15 -0.85
N ASN A 130 -6.00 -0.65 -1.54
CA ASN A 130 -7.45 -0.67 -1.39
C ASN A 130 -7.84 -1.92 -0.61
N PHE A 131 -8.75 -1.82 0.35
CA PHE A 131 -9.17 -2.92 1.21
C PHE A 131 -10.68 -2.86 1.48
N GLY A 132 -11.42 -3.90 1.11
CA GLY A 132 -12.86 -4.01 1.35
C GLY A 132 -13.17 -4.61 2.73
N VAL A 133 -14.09 -4.00 3.46
CA VAL A 133 -14.52 -4.41 4.81
C VAL A 133 -16.04 -4.54 4.84
N ALA A 134 -16.54 -5.64 5.38
CA ALA A 134 -17.93 -5.78 5.80
C ALA A 134 -18.04 -5.35 7.27
N TRP A 135 -19.05 -4.54 7.55
CA TRP A 135 -19.38 -4.07 8.89
C TRP A 135 -20.85 -4.40 9.16
N GLN A 136 -21.20 -4.76 10.39
CA GLN A 136 -22.59 -5.01 10.75
C GLN A 136 -23.10 -3.85 11.59
N ASP A 137 -24.27 -3.30 11.24
CA ASP A 137 -24.93 -2.27 12.02
C ASP A 137 -25.72 -2.86 13.20
N ASP A 138 -26.28 -2.00 14.07
CA ASP A 138 -27.04 -2.45 15.25
C ASP A 138 -28.31 -3.23 14.90
N SER A 139 -28.81 -3.06 13.67
CA SER A 139 -29.97 -3.78 13.14
C SER A 139 -29.60 -5.13 12.51
N GLY A 140 -28.31 -5.46 12.50
CA GLY A 140 -27.78 -6.68 11.91
C GLY A 140 -27.56 -6.61 10.39
N ASN A 141 -27.71 -5.45 9.76
CA ASN A 141 -27.47 -5.28 8.34
C ASN A 141 -25.97 -5.22 8.04
N GLU A 142 -25.55 -5.95 7.00
CA GLU A 142 -24.18 -5.85 6.50
C GLU A 142 -24.01 -4.60 5.62
N LEU A 143 -23.06 -3.76 5.97
CA LEU A 143 -22.65 -2.55 5.30
C LEU A 143 -21.22 -2.69 4.80
N ASN A 144 -21.02 -2.47 3.51
CA ASN A 144 -19.71 -2.57 2.90
C ASN A 144 -19.01 -1.21 2.90
N TYR A 145 -17.74 -1.25 3.31
CA TYR A 145 -16.81 -0.13 3.30
C TYR A 145 -15.57 -0.51 2.48
N SER A 146 -14.92 0.48 1.91
CA SER A 146 -13.66 0.34 1.18
C SER A 146 -12.71 1.40 1.68
N PHE A 147 -11.60 0.95 2.24
CA PHE A 147 -10.50 1.79 2.67
C PHE A 147 -9.51 1.91 1.52
N THR A 148 -9.08 3.12 1.22
CA THR A 148 -7.99 3.37 0.30
C THR A 148 -6.92 4.17 1.02
N ILE A 149 -5.69 3.68 1.03
CA ILE A 149 -4.53 4.35 1.62
C ILE A 149 -3.46 4.51 0.56
N ALA A 150 -2.84 5.69 0.49
CA ALA A 150 -1.76 6.01 -0.43
C ALA A 150 -0.55 6.57 0.31
N GLU A 151 0.65 6.11 -0.05
CA GLU A 151 1.96 6.66 0.38
C GLU A 151 2.90 6.84 -0.82
#